data_AF-A0A2S5LFP2-F1
#
_entry.id   AF-A0A2S5LFP2-F1
#
_cell.length_a   1.000
_cell.length_b   1.000
_cell.length_c   1.000
_cell.angle_alpha   90.00
_cell.angle_beta   90.00
_cell.angle_gamma   90.00
#
_symmetry.space_group_name_H-M   'P 1'
#
loop_
_entity.id
_entity.type
_entity.pdbx_description
1 polymer ?
#
loop_
_entity_poly.entity_id
_entity_poly.type
_entity_poly.pdbx_seq_one_letter_code
_entity_poly.pdbx_strand_id
1 'polypeptide(L)'
;MRLASYNVENLFDRARAMNLKSLSQGKPILERFAELSTLLAQPSYSAADKTRMAKLVIELDLEKSDVGDFVILRRNRGGLIKRPKSGGVQIVASGRADWVGSLELRDEPVDEQAMRNTARVMRDIEADVLGVVEVESRPVLRDFNADVVAALGGEAFRHAMVIDGNDTRGIDVGLLTRQGFPIGVLRSHVDEMLDERNPIFSRDCAEFEVSSPSGARLLVMINHFKSKGFGSQQSSNAKRRAQAKRVAEIYD
;
A
#
# COMPACT_ATOMS: atom_id res chain seq x y z
N MET A 1 -12.58 3.71 27.58
CA MET A 1 -12.29 3.09 26.27
C MET A 1 -12.76 4.02 25.18
N ARG A 2 -11.82 4.67 24.49
CA ARG A 2 -12.03 5.52 23.32
C ARG A 2 -11.52 4.77 22.09
N LEU A 3 -12.42 4.52 21.13
CA LEU A 3 -12.10 3.92 19.84
C LEU A 3 -12.02 5.02 18.80
N ALA A 4 -10.99 4.99 17.95
CA ALA A 4 -10.85 5.95 16.86
C ALA A 4 -10.25 5.29 15.62
N SER A 5 -10.37 5.97 14.48
CA SER A 5 -9.61 5.62 13.28
C SER A 5 -9.01 6.87 12.65
N TYR A 6 -7.85 6.72 12.01
CA TYR A 6 -7.17 7.83 11.35
C TYR A 6 -6.35 7.36 10.14
N ASN A 7 -6.33 8.18 9.08
CA ASN A 7 -5.46 7.94 7.93
C ASN A 7 -4.13 8.65 8.19
N VAL A 8 -3.01 7.91 8.18
CA VAL A 8 -1.70 8.47 8.46
C VAL A 8 -0.93 8.90 7.21
N GLU A 9 -1.43 8.55 6.01
CA GLU A 9 -0.91 8.96 4.69
C GLU A 9 0.60 8.72 4.46
N ASN A 10 1.15 7.59 4.91
CA ASN A 10 2.59 7.34 4.99
C ASN A 10 3.29 8.31 5.98
N LEU A 11 4.13 7.77 6.86
CA LEU A 11 4.63 8.50 8.04
C LEU A 11 5.97 9.16 7.80
N PHE A 12 6.86 8.51 7.04
CA PHE A 12 8.20 9.01 6.75
C PHE A 12 8.47 9.09 5.27
N ASP A 13 8.11 8.05 4.53
CA ASP A 13 8.44 7.91 3.11
C ASP A 13 7.19 7.54 2.31
N ARG A 14 6.91 8.32 1.28
CA ARG A 14 5.76 8.10 0.40
C ARG A 14 6.22 7.95 -1.03
N ALA A 15 5.54 7.09 -1.79
CA ALA A 15 5.75 7.01 -3.23
C ALA A 15 5.69 8.41 -3.84
N ARG A 16 6.78 8.84 -4.48
CA ARG A 16 6.97 10.19 -5.05
C ARG A 16 5.85 10.61 -5.98
N ALA A 17 5.26 9.67 -6.70
CA ALA A 17 4.11 9.92 -7.57
C ALA A 17 2.85 10.37 -6.80
N MET A 18 2.73 10.07 -5.50
CA MET A 18 1.62 10.47 -4.63
C MET A 18 1.83 11.83 -3.96
N ASN A 19 3.07 12.35 -3.94
CA ASN A 19 3.43 13.65 -3.34
C ASN A 19 3.35 14.82 -4.33
N LEU A 20 2.97 14.57 -5.59
CA LEU A 20 2.82 15.64 -6.57
C LEU A 20 1.68 16.60 -6.19
N LYS A 21 1.84 17.88 -6.54
CA LYS A 21 0.93 18.98 -6.17
C LYS A 21 -0.52 18.73 -6.57
N SER A 22 -0.77 17.95 -7.63
CA SER A 22 -2.12 17.52 -7.98
C SER A 22 -2.19 16.02 -8.25
N LEU A 23 -3.31 15.43 -7.83
CA LEU A 23 -3.66 14.04 -8.13
C LEU A 23 -3.63 13.75 -9.64
N SER A 24 -3.96 14.74 -10.48
CA SER A 24 -3.93 14.60 -11.94
C SER A 24 -2.52 14.39 -12.51
N GLN A 25 -1.47 14.81 -11.81
CA GLN A 25 -0.09 14.59 -12.23
C GLN A 25 0.42 13.20 -11.81
N GLY A 26 0.12 12.79 -10.57
CA GLY A 26 0.51 11.49 -10.04
C GLY A 26 -0.25 10.32 -10.65
N LYS A 27 -1.52 10.55 -10.97
CA LYS A 27 -2.42 9.49 -11.41
C LYS A 27 -1.94 8.71 -12.64
N PRO A 28 -1.53 9.36 -13.74
CA PRO A 28 -1.02 8.66 -14.91
C PRO A 28 0.21 7.79 -14.63
N ILE A 29 1.09 8.21 -13.71
CA ILE A 29 2.30 7.47 -13.35
C ILE A 29 1.90 6.18 -12.62
N LEU A 30 1.04 6.29 -11.63
CA LEU A 30 0.56 5.15 -10.83
C LEU A 30 -0.27 4.17 -11.68
N GLU A 31 -1.06 4.66 -12.63
CA GLU A 31 -1.82 3.80 -13.56
C GLU A 31 -0.90 3.02 -14.49
N ARG A 32 0.12 3.67 -15.06
CA ARG A 32 1.13 3.01 -15.90
C ARG A 32 1.97 2.01 -15.10
N PHE A 33 2.35 2.36 -13.86
CA PHE A 33 3.05 1.45 -12.96
C PHE A 33 2.22 0.19 -12.70
N ALA A 34 0.94 0.34 -12.33
CA ALA A 34 0.06 -0.79 -12.06
C ALA A 34 -0.16 -1.67 -13.31
N GLU A 35 -0.33 -1.05 -14.48
CA GLU A 35 -0.45 -1.79 -15.74
C GLU A 35 0.82 -2.57 -16.07
N LEU A 36 2.00 -1.93 -15.96
CA LEU A 36 3.27 -2.60 -16.25
C LEU A 36 3.55 -3.73 -15.25
N SER A 37 3.30 -3.51 -13.95
CA SER A 37 3.43 -4.56 -12.92
C SER A 37 2.54 -5.77 -13.23
N THR A 38 1.30 -5.52 -13.68
CA THR A 38 0.36 -6.59 -14.06
C THR A 38 0.87 -7.38 -15.26
N LEU A 39 1.38 -6.71 -16.29
CA LEU A 39 1.96 -7.36 -17.47
C LEU A 39 3.21 -8.16 -17.11
N LEU A 40 4.10 -7.60 -16.27
CA LEU A 40 5.33 -8.25 -15.83
C LEU A 40 5.08 -9.53 -15.02
N ALA A 41 3.96 -9.60 -14.30
CA ALA A 41 3.58 -10.78 -13.50
C ALA A 41 3.09 -11.96 -14.35
N GLN A 42 2.80 -11.77 -15.65
CA GLN A 42 2.23 -12.83 -16.48
C GLN A 42 3.22 -14.00 -16.70
N PRO A 43 2.74 -15.25 -16.69
CA PRO A 43 3.57 -16.42 -16.97
C PRO A 43 4.24 -16.38 -18.35
N SER A 44 3.55 -15.80 -19.34
CA SER A 44 4.02 -15.65 -20.72
C SER A 44 3.57 -14.31 -21.30
N TYR A 45 4.37 -13.69 -22.16
CA TYR A 45 4.09 -12.41 -22.81
C TYR A 45 3.79 -12.61 -24.29
N SER A 46 2.60 -12.20 -24.73
CA SER A 46 2.27 -12.13 -26.16
C SER A 46 3.03 -11.00 -26.87
N ALA A 47 2.98 -10.97 -28.21
CA ALA A 47 3.55 -9.86 -28.97
C ALA A 47 2.91 -8.50 -28.63
N ALA A 48 1.60 -8.50 -28.33
CA ALA A 48 0.88 -7.31 -27.90
C ALA A 48 1.34 -6.86 -26.51
N ASP A 49 1.52 -7.80 -25.57
CA ASP A 49 2.02 -7.50 -24.23
C ASP A 49 3.42 -6.88 -24.31
N LYS A 50 4.34 -7.49 -25.07
CA LYS A 50 5.70 -6.98 -25.27
C LYS A 50 5.69 -5.55 -25.86
N THR A 51 4.80 -5.29 -26.81
CA THR A 51 4.65 -3.95 -27.40
C THR A 51 4.14 -2.93 -26.37
N ARG A 52 3.12 -3.31 -25.59
CA ARG A 52 2.57 -2.42 -24.56
C ARG A 52 3.56 -2.17 -23.43
N MET A 53 4.25 -3.21 -22.95
CA MET A 53 5.31 -3.12 -21.95
C MET A 53 6.44 -2.19 -22.41
N ALA A 54 6.93 -2.33 -23.64
CA ALA A 54 7.97 -1.43 -24.18
C ALA A 54 7.54 0.04 -24.14
N LYS A 55 6.29 0.33 -24.54
CA LYS A 55 5.71 1.67 -24.45
C LYS A 55 5.62 2.16 -23.00
N LEU A 56 5.15 1.33 -22.07
CA LEU A 56 5.06 1.70 -20.64
C LEU A 56 6.42 1.98 -20.02
N VAL A 57 7.46 1.20 -20.36
CA VAL A 57 8.83 1.44 -19.90
C VAL A 57 9.30 2.84 -20.35
N ILE A 58 9.01 3.26 -21.58
CA ILE A 58 9.33 4.61 -22.05
C ILE A 58 8.49 5.68 -21.34
N GLU A 59 7.17 5.46 -21.22
CA GLU A 59 6.25 6.39 -20.55
C GLU A 59 6.52 6.55 -19.04
N LEU A 60 7.28 5.64 -18.44
CA LEU A 60 7.74 5.65 -17.05
C LEU A 60 9.20 6.13 -16.91
N ASP A 61 9.78 6.71 -17.96
CA ASP A 61 11.15 7.25 -17.97
C ASP A 61 12.25 6.19 -17.72
N LEU A 62 12.01 4.97 -18.20
CA LEU A 62 12.96 3.84 -18.08
C LEU A 62 13.63 3.51 -19.42
N GLU A 63 13.49 4.37 -20.45
CA GLU A 63 14.07 4.14 -21.77
C GLU A 63 15.60 4.11 -21.73
N LYS A 64 16.22 5.03 -20.99
CA LYS A 64 17.68 5.20 -20.96
C LYS A 64 18.36 4.51 -19.77
N SER A 65 17.61 4.29 -18.69
CA SER A 65 18.11 3.76 -17.41
C SER A 65 17.07 2.85 -16.77
N ASP A 66 17.51 1.99 -15.86
CA ASP A 66 16.63 1.20 -14.98
C ASP A 66 16.09 2.02 -13.80
N VAL A 67 16.52 3.28 -13.68
CA VAL A 67 16.06 4.24 -12.67
C VAL A 67 15.51 5.46 -13.41
N GLY A 68 14.20 5.66 -13.34
CA GLY A 68 13.53 6.87 -13.82
C GLY A 68 13.20 7.82 -12.66
N ASP A 69 12.45 8.87 -12.96
CA ASP A 69 12.07 9.87 -11.94
C ASP A 69 11.16 9.33 -10.84
N PHE A 70 10.28 8.39 -11.16
CA PHE A 70 9.25 7.87 -10.24
C PHE A 70 9.27 6.36 -10.05
N VAL A 71 9.97 5.62 -10.90
CA VAL A 71 9.95 4.16 -10.93
C VAL A 71 11.36 3.61 -11.08
N ILE A 72 11.64 2.48 -10.44
CA ILE A 72 12.86 1.69 -10.58
C ILE A 72 12.49 0.32 -11.14
N LEU A 73 13.22 -0.14 -12.15
CA LEU A 73 13.17 -1.50 -12.66
C LEU A 73 14.40 -2.28 -12.17
N ARG A 74 14.25 -3.08 -11.12
CA ARG A 74 15.34 -3.96 -10.67
C ARG A 74 15.42 -5.19 -11.56
N ARG A 75 16.62 -5.51 -12.03
CA ARG A 75 16.90 -6.69 -12.86
C ARG A 75 18.06 -7.46 -12.24
N ASN A 76 17.73 -8.45 -11.40
CA ASN A 76 18.70 -9.23 -10.65
C ASN A 76 19.32 -10.35 -11.50
N ARG A 77 18.53 -10.99 -12.38
CA ARG A 77 18.98 -12.09 -13.25
C ARG A 77 18.13 -12.19 -14.51
N GLY A 78 18.70 -12.72 -15.60
CA GLY A 78 18.01 -12.85 -16.88
C GLY A 78 17.91 -11.53 -17.64
N GLY A 79 17.26 -11.55 -18.81
CA GLY A 79 17.12 -10.38 -19.68
C GLY A 79 15.65 -10.01 -19.88
N LEU A 80 15.15 -9.01 -19.15
CA LEU A 80 13.80 -8.49 -19.40
C LEU A 80 13.76 -7.61 -20.65
N ILE A 81 14.64 -6.59 -20.69
CA ILE A 81 14.66 -5.56 -21.73
C ILE A 81 16.04 -5.40 -22.38
N LYS A 82 16.03 -5.01 -23.65
CA LYS A 82 17.18 -4.51 -24.40
C LYS A 82 16.92 -3.08 -24.86
N ARG A 83 17.96 -2.23 -24.82
CA ARG A 83 17.93 -0.83 -25.28
C ARG A 83 18.84 -0.69 -26.51
N PRO A 84 18.30 -0.69 -27.73
CA PRO A 84 19.09 -0.52 -28.94
C PRO A 84 19.75 0.86 -29.01
N LYS A 85 20.92 0.97 -29.65
CA LYS A 85 21.57 2.27 -29.89
C LYS A 85 20.73 3.22 -30.76
N SER A 86 19.80 2.68 -31.54
CA SER A 86 18.84 3.43 -32.36
C SER A 86 17.70 4.07 -31.55
N GLY A 87 17.64 3.84 -30.24
CA GLY A 87 16.54 4.27 -29.38
C GLY A 87 15.45 3.20 -29.18
N GLY A 88 14.55 3.45 -28.24
CA GLY A 88 13.46 2.57 -27.86
C GLY A 88 13.83 1.45 -26.87
N VAL A 89 12.83 0.66 -26.55
CA VAL A 89 12.93 -0.49 -25.64
C VAL A 89 12.38 -1.73 -26.33
N GLN A 90 13.04 -2.87 -26.17
CA GLN A 90 12.57 -4.17 -26.62
C GLN A 90 12.43 -5.11 -25.43
N ILE A 91 11.26 -5.73 -25.25
CA ILE A 91 11.06 -6.81 -24.28
C ILE A 91 11.60 -8.11 -24.88
N VAL A 92 12.65 -8.67 -24.30
CA VAL A 92 13.30 -9.88 -24.81
C VAL A 92 12.90 -11.14 -24.05
N ALA A 93 12.44 -11.00 -22.79
CA ALA A 93 11.81 -12.08 -22.05
C ALA A 93 10.52 -12.56 -22.73
N SER A 94 10.21 -13.85 -22.63
CA SER A 94 8.97 -14.47 -23.10
C SER A 94 7.95 -14.66 -21.98
N GLY A 95 8.33 -14.42 -20.72
CA GLY A 95 7.44 -14.49 -19.57
C GLY A 95 8.15 -14.25 -18.24
N ARG A 96 7.41 -14.34 -17.13
CA ARG A 96 7.94 -14.13 -15.78
C ARG A 96 9.12 -15.05 -15.43
N ALA A 97 9.17 -16.28 -15.95
CA ALA A 97 10.23 -17.24 -15.65
C ALA A 97 11.61 -16.88 -16.27
N ASP A 98 11.64 -16.02 -17.29
CA ASP A 98 12.86 -15.70 -18.04
C ASP A 98 13.73 -14.63 -17.37
N TRP A 99 13.22 -13.98 -16.31
CA TRP A 99 13.93 -12.92 -15.62
C TRP A 99 13.52 -12.79 -14.14
N VAL A 100 14.46 -12.33 -13.32
CA VAL A 100 14.28 -12.09 -11.89
C VAL A 100 14.48 -10.61 -11.61
N GLY A 101 13.50 -10.01 -10.94
CA GLY A 101 13.48 -8.59 -10.66
C GLY A 101 12.09 -8.09 -10.26
N SER A 102 12.00 -6.78 -10.05
CA SER A 102 10.84 -6.05 -9.54
C SER A 102 10.68 -4.71 -10.25
N LEU A 103 9.45 -4.20 -10.28
CA LEU A 103 9.14 -2.82 -10.59
C LEU A 103 8.75 -2.14 -9.28
N GLU A 104 9.43 -1.06 -8.92
CA GLU A 104 9.27 -0.37 -7.63
C GLU A 104 8.95 1.11 -7.88
N LEU A 105 8.12 1.69 -7.03
CA LEU A 105 7.98 3.14 -6.98
C LEU A 105 9.18 3.72 -6.24
N ARG A 106 9.60 4.92 -6.65
CA ARG A 106 10.57 5.69 -5.88
C ARG A 106 9.85 6.43 -4.78
N ASP A 107 10.35 6.28 -3.57
CA ASP A 107 9.85 7.02 -2.42
C ASP A 107 10.59 8.34 -2.27
N GLU A 108 9.93 9.28 -1.60
CA GLU A 108 10.56 10.49 -1.09
C GLU A 108 10.03 10.84 0.30
N PRO A 109 10.81 11.56 1.12
CA PRO A 109 10.39 11.93 2.46
C PRO A 109 9.09 12.75 2.46
N VAL A 110 8.23 12.44 3.41
CA VAL A 110 7.03 13.24 3.72
C VAL A 110 7.46 14.60 4.29
N ASP A 111 6.71 15.65 3.95
CA ASP A 111 6.93 17.00 4.47
C ASP A 111 6.87 17.00 6.02
N GLU A 112 7.86 17.64 6.66
CA GLU A 112 7.98 17.64 8.12
C GLU A 112 6.74 18.23 8.81
N GLN A 113 6.14 19.26 8.23
CA GLN A 113 4.95 19.89 8.79
C GLN A 113 3.73 18.97 8.70
N ALA A 114 3.58 18.23 7.59
CA ALA A 114 2.56 17.19 7.44
C ALA A 114 2.76 16.08 8.48
N MET A 115 3.97 15.54 8.59
CA MET A 115 4.35 14.51 9.57
C MET A 115 4.03 14.95 11.02
N ARG A 116 4.39 16.18 11.40
CA ARG A 116 4.07 16.74 12.72
C ARG A 116 2.57 16.95 12.93
N ASN A 117 1.81 17.28 11.89
CA ASN A 117 0.35 17.41 12.00
C ASN A 117 -0.32 16.05 12.23
N THR A 118 0.11 14.99 11.54
CA THR A 118 -0.31 13.60 11.83
C THR A 118 -0.08 13.24 13.29
N ALA A 119 1.10 13.58 13.84
CA ALA A 119 1.43 13.30 15.24
C ALA A 119 0.57 14.11 16.22
N ARG A 120 0.28 15.39 15.92
CA ARG A 120 -0.65 16.22 16.72
C ARG A 120 -2.04 15.61 16.76
N VAL A 121 -2.56 15.13 15.63
CA VAL A 121 -3.86 14.48 15.56
C VAL A 121 -3.85 13.19 16.40
N MET A 122 -2.85 12.33 16.24
CA MET A 122 -2.73 11.10 17.03
C MET A 122 -2.65 11.37 18.55
N ARG A 123 -1.99 12.45 18.96
CA ARG A 123 -1.98 12.93 20.34
C ARG A 123 -3.38 13.37 20.78
N ASP A 124 -4.00 14.29 20.04
CA ASP A 124 -5.23 14.98 20.44
C ASP A 124 -6.47 14.07 20.39
N ILE A 125 -6.43 12.97 19.64
CA ILE A 125 -7.49 11.96 19.62
C ILE A 125 -7.59 11.25 20.99
N GLU A 126 -6.49 11.11 21.73
CA GLU A 126 -6.37 10.35 23.00
C GLU A 126 -7.09 8.98 22.95
N ALA A 127 -6.92 8.25 21.85
CA ALA A 127 -7.53 6.93 21.70
C ALA A 127 -6.91 5.91 22.65
N ASP A 128 -7.74 4.97 23.11
CA ASP A 128 -7.28 3.73 23.76
C ASP A 128 -6.90 2.67 22.72
N VAL A 129 -7.65 2.65 21.62
CA VAL A 129 -7.52 1.76 20.48
C VAL A 129 -7.71 2.60 19.21
N LEU A 130 -6.66 2.70 18.40
CA LEU A 130 -6.62 3.51 17.20
C LEU A 130 -6.36 2.62 15.98
N GLY A 131 -7.36 2.51 15.11
CA GLY A 131 -7.18 1.92 13.80
C GLY A 131 -6.53 2.93 12.85
N VAL A 132 -5.52 2.50 12.11
CA VAL A 132 -4.81 3.33 11.15
C VAL A 132 -4.83 2.73 9.76
N VAL A 133 -4.88 3.58 8.75
CA VAL A 133 -4.78 3.20 7.34
C VAL A 133 -3.69 4.01 6.65
N GLU A 134 -3.19 3.50 5.53
CA GLU A 134 -2.04 4.06 4.79
C GLU A 134 -0.74 4.05 5.60
N VAL A 135 -0.52 2.96 6.34
CA VAL A 135 0.72 2.74 7.08
C VAL A 135 1.73 2.01 6.21
N GLU A 136 2.97 2.51 6.18
CA GLU A 136 4.08 1.90 5.42
C GLU A 136 4.48 0.52 5.95
N SER A 137 4.68 0.42 7.27
CA SER A 137 5.09 -0.81 7.92
C SER A 137 4.94 -0.70 9.44
N ARG A 138 4.91 -1.85 10.12
CA ARG A 138 4.86 -1.88 11.59
C ARG A 138 6.05 -1.17 12.27
N PRO A 139 7.33 -1.36 11.85
CA PRO A 139 8.45 -0.64 12.46
C PRO A 139 8.32 0.88 12.32
N VAL A 140 7.96 1.37 11.14
CA VAL A 140 7.74 2.81 10.89
C VAL A 140 6.65 3.36 11.80
N LEU A 141 5.50 2.69 11.91
CA LEU A 141 4.42 3.10 12.80
C LEU A 141 4.84 3.16 14.27
N ARG A 142 5.60 2.16 14.72
CA ARG A 142 6.14 2.10 16.08
C ARG A 142 7.09 3.27 16.33
N ASP A 143 8.02 3.53 15.43
CA ASP A 143 9.06 4.55 15.58
C ASP A 143 8.44 5.95 15.55
N PHE A 144 7.51 6.21 14.63
CA PHE A 144 6.73 7.44 14.61
C PHE A 144 5.98 7.69 15.94
N ASN A 145 5.33 6.65 16.47
CA ASN A 145 4.61 6.71 17.73
C ASN A 145 5.55 6.94 18.94
N ALA A 146 6.72 6.28 18.96
CA ALA A 146 7.68 6.38 20.05
C ALA A 146 8.45 7.71 20.03
N ASP A 147 8.77 8.23 18.85
CA ASP A 147 9.68 9.36 18.71
C ASP A 147 8.94 10.66 18.41
N VAL A 148 8.02 10.67 17.42
CA VAL A 148 7.38 11.90 16.94
C VAL A 148 6.18 12.28 17.81
N VAL A 149 5.29 11.32 18.11
CA VAL A 149 4.12 11.58 18.97
C VAL A 149 4.57 11.94 20.39
N ALA A 150 5.54 11.19 20.95
CA ALA A 150 6.09 11.46 22.27
C ALA A 150 6.81 12.82 22.36
N ALA A 151 7.60 13.20 21.34
CA ALA A 151 8.26 14.50 21.31
C ALA A 151 7.28 15.69 21.29
N LEU A 152 6.03 15.47 20.86
CA LEU A 152 4.96 16.49 20.90
C LEU A 152 4.12 16.44 22.18
N GLY A 153 4.59 15.72 23.20
CA GLY A 153 3.94 15.57 24.50
C GLY A 153 2.75 14.61 24.48
N GLY A 154 2.61 13.80 23.43
CA GLY A 154 1.60 12.75 23.39
C GLY A 154 2.05 11.51 24.13
N GLU A 155 1.12 10.84 24.79
CA GLU A 155 1.38 9.52 25.33
C GLU A 155 1.53 8.55 24.14
N ALA A 156 2.64 7.81 24.07
CA ALA A 156 2.85 6.82 23.03
C ALA A 156 1.95 5.58 23.24
N PHE A 157 1.38 5.06 22.17
CA PHE A 157 0.70 3.77 22.21
C PHE A 157 1.70 2.66 22.55
N ARG A 158 1.28 1.68 23.35
CA ARG A 158 2.16 0.60 23.81
C ARG A 158 2.32 -0.49 22.76
N HIS A 159 1.23 -0.82 22.08
CA HIS A 159 1.20 -1.89 21.09
C HIS A 159 0.96 -1.28 19.71
N ALA A 160 1.69 -1.78 18.72
CA ALA A 160 1.57 -1.40 17.32
C ALA A 160 1.64 -2.67 16.47
N MET A 161 0.63 -2.92 15.66
CA MET A 161 0.59 -4.02 14.71
C MET A 161 0.07 -3.54 13.36
N VAL A 162 0.71 -3.99 12.29
CA VAL A 162 0.30 -3.75 10.90
C VAL A 162 0.27 -5.13 10.23
N ILE A 163 -0.74 -5.38 9.41
CA ILE A 163 -0.79 -6.57 8.56
C ILE A 163 -0.56 -6.10 7.12
N ASP A 164 0.48 -6.62 6.49
CA ASP A 164 0.86 -6.27 5.12
C ASP A 164 -0.25 -6.71 4.14
N GLY A 165 -0.62 -5.80 3.24
CA GLY A 165 -1.62 -6.02 2.21
C GLY A 165 -1.02 -6.46 0.88
N ASN A 166 -1.90 -6.57 -0.13
CA ASN A 166 -1.51 -6.85 -1.52
C ASN A 166 -1.07 -5.59 -2.29
N ASP A 167 -1.09 -4.42 -1.65
CA ASP A 167 -0.82 -3.14 -2.29
C ASP A 167 0.64 -2.74 -2.07
N THR A 168 1.47 -2.84 -3.12
CA THR A 168 2.92 -2.65 -3.04
C THR A 168 3.37 -1.21 -2.76
N ARG A 169 2.43 -0.30 -2.46
CA ARG A 169 2.70 1.11 -2.16
C ARG A 169 2.92 1.37 -0.67
N GLY A 170 2.87 0.33 0.18
CA GLY A 170 3.00 0.47 1.63
C GLY A 170 1.87 1.33 2.21
N ILE A 171 0.62 0.98 1.87
CA ILE A 171 -0.57 1.72 2.34
C ILE A 171 -1.49 0.83 3.16
N ASP A 172 -0.88 0.08 4.06
CA ASP A 172 -1.51 -1.01 4.81
C ASP A 172 -2.40 -0.51 5.95
N VAL A 173 -3.05 -1.47 6.60
CA VAL A 173 -3.91 -1.23 7.76
C VAL A 173 -3.22 -1.71 9.02
N GLY A 174 -3.42 -1.00 10.12
CA GLY A 174 -2.79 -1.35 11.39
C GLY A 174 -3.58 -0.86 12.59
N LEU A 175 -3.19 -1.35 13.77
CA LEU A 175 -3.80 -1.03 15.04
C LEU A 175 -2.72 -0.57 16.04
N LEU A 176 -3.03 0.54 16.72
CA LEU A 176 -2.29 1.03 17.87
C LEU A 176 -3.16 0.92 19.13
N THR A 177 -2.62 0.40 20.23
CA THR A 177 -3.38 0.30 21.50
C THR A 177 -2.55 0.71 22.72
N ARG A 178 -3.24 1.22 23.74
CA ARG A 178 -2.66 1.61 25.04
C ARG A 178 -2.25 0.38 25.85
N GLN A 179 -1.43 0.58 26.88
CA GLN A 179 -0.89 -0.51 27.71
C GLN A 179 -1.97 -1.42 28.33
N GLY A 180 -3.14 -0.87 28.69
CA GLY A 180 -4.26 -1.64 29.23
C GLY A 180 -5.07 -2.44 28.19
N PHE A 181 -4.68 -2.39 26.92
CA PHE A 181 -5.45 -2.90 25.79
C PHE A 181 -4.59 -3.82 24.90
N PRO A 182 -4.08 -4.96 25.39
CA PRO A 182 -3.21 -5.82 24.61
C PRO A 182 -3.92 -6.37 23.36
N ILE A 183 -3.18 -6.40 22.26
CA ILE A 183 -3.61 -7.04 21.01
C ILE A 183 -3.48 -8.56 21.17
N GLY A 184 -4.59 -9.27 21.00
CA GLY A 184 -4.73 -10.71 21.11
C GLY A 184 -4.65 -11.40 19.76
N VAL A 185 -5.63 -12.26 19.47
CA VAL A 185 -5.72 -13.00 18.21
C VAL A 185 -5.84 -12.03 17.03
N LEU A 186 -5.16 -12.37 15.94
CA LEU A 186 -5.22 -11.66 14.68
C LEU A 186 -5.69 -12.61 13.59
N ARG A 187 -6.49 -12.11 12.66
CA ARG A 187 -6.79 -12.81 11.41
C ARG A 187 -6.65 -11.85 10.24
N SER A 188 -6.01 -12.35 9.19
CA SER A 188 -5.91 -11.69 7.90
C SER A 188 -6.85 -12.33 6.91
N HIS A 189 -7.42 -11.52 6.03
CA HIS A 189 -8.22 -11.93 4.88
C HIS A 189 -7.58 -11.48 3.56
N VAL A 190 -6.29 -11.14 3.59
CA VAL A 190 -5.56 -10.56 2.45
C VAL A 190 -5.53 -11.50 1.23
N ASP A 191 -5.47 -12.80 1.47
CA ASP A 191 -5.38 -13.83 0.42
C ASP A 191 -6.76 -14.29 -0.09
N GLU A 192 -7.87 -13.72 0.39
CA GLU A 192 -9.18 -14.09 -0.11
C GLU A 192 -9.38 -13.60 -1.55
N MET A 193 -9.83 -14.49 -2.43
CA MET A 193 -9.91 -14.27 -3.87
C MET A 193 -11.35 -14.05 -4.34
N LEU A 194 -11.55 -13.02 -5.16
CA LEU A 194 -12.82 -12.76 -5.86
C LEU A 194 -12.99 -13.72 -7.05
N ASP A 195 -11.88 -14.02 -7.71
CA ASP A 195 -11.73 -14.97 -8.81
C ASP A 195 -10.28 -15.47 -8.84
N GLU A 196 -9.92 -16.35 -9.77
CA GLU A 196 -8.58 -16.97 -9.86
C GLU A 196 -7.39 -15.98 -9.87
N ARG A 197 -7.62 -14.70 -10.18
CA ARG A 197 -6.54 -13.72 -10.37
C ARG A 197 -6.70 -12.47 -9.53
N ASN A 198 -7.89 -12.20 -8.98
CA ASN A 198 -8.18 -10.94 -8.31
C ASN A 198 -8.44 -11.16 -6.81
N PRO A 199 -7.58 -10.66 -5.91
CA PRO A 199 -7.86 -10.71 -4.47
C PRO A 199 -9.02 -9.79 -4.13
N ILE A 200 -9.94 -10.16 -3.25
CA ILE A 200 -11.06 -9.31 -2.77
C ILE A 200 -10.50 -8.01 -2.17
N PHE A 201 -9.50 -8.15 -1.31
CA PHE A 201 -8.89 -7.08 -0.55
C PHE A 201 -7.53 -6.66 -1.15
N SER A 202 -7.40 -5.38 -1.50
CA SER A 202 -6.09 -4.82 -1.90
C SER A 202 -5.27 -4.45 -0.67
N ARG A 203 -5.92 -3.84 0.32
CA ARG A 203 -5.44 -3.75 1.70
C ARG A 203 -6.32 -4.66 2.51
N ASP A 204 -5.73 -5.34 3.48
CA ASP A 204 -6.40 -6.38 4.26
C ASP A 204 -7.71 -5.89 4.93
N CYS A 205 -8.61 -6.82 5.18
CA CYS A 205 -9.67 -6.70 6.17
C CYS A 205 -9.14 -7.30 7.47
N ALA A 206 -8.22 -6.58 8.13
CA ALA A 206 -7.50 -7.14 9.27
C ALA A 206 -8.40 -7.18 10.51
N GLU A 207 -8.58 -8.38 11.08
CA GLU A 207 -9.25 -8.60 12.35
C GLU A 207 -8.21 -8.53 13.49
N PHE A 208 -8.47 -7.67 14.47
CA PHE A 208 -7.69 -7.59 15.70
C PHE A 208 -8.60 -7.80 16.89
N GLU A 209 -8.25 -8.76 17.73
CA GLU A 209 -8.85 -8.87 19.04
C GLU A 209 -8.11 -7.96 20.03
N VAL A 210 -8.85 -7.22 20.85
CA VAL A 210 -8.31 -6.37 21.90
C VAL A 210 -8.99 -6.71 23.22
N SER A 211 -8.20 -7.06 24.24
CA SER A 211 -8.73 -7.22 25.60
C SER A 211 -8.79 -5.88 26.30
N SER A 212 -9.85 -5.58 27.04
CA SER A 212 -9.98 -4.37 27.84
C SER A 212 -9.61 -4.59 29.31
N PRO A 213 -9.34 -3.53 30.09
CA PRO A 213 -9.13 -3.64 31.54
C PRO A 213 -10.31 -4.24 32.31
N SER A 214 -11.53 -4.20 31.73
CA SER A 214 -12.72 -4.82 32.34
C SER A 214 -12.84 -6.32 32.03
N GLY A 215 -11.91 -6.89 31.27
CA GLY A 215 -11.97 -8.28 30.79
C GLY A 215 -12.86 -8.49 29.54
N ALA A 216 -13.41 -7.41 28.96
CA ALA A 216 -14.15 -7.52 27.71
C ALA A 216 -13.19 -7.76 26.53
N ARG A 217 -13.62 -8.51 25.52
CA ARG A 217 -12.89 -8.71 24.27
C ARG A 217 -13.61 -7.95 23.16
N LEU A 218 -12.88 -7.08 22.48
CA LEU A 218 -13.35 -6.32 21.34
C LEU A 218 -12.74 -6.90 20.07
N LEU A 219 -13.58 -7.15 19.05
CA LEU A 219 -13.11 -7.41 17.69
C LEU A 219 -13.07 -6.08 16.92
N VAL A 220 -11.92 -5.75 16.37
CA VAL A 220 -11.70 -4.55 15.56
C VAL A 220 -11.34 -4.98 14.14
N MET A 221 -12.22 -4.70 13.17
CA MET A 221 -12.00 -5.00 11.76
C MET A 221 -11.59 -3.72 11.02
N ILE A 222 -10.32 -3.60 10.66
CA ILE A 222 -9.79 -2.40 9.97
C ILE A 222 -9.82 -2.63 8.47
N ASN A 223 -10.36 -1.65 7.75
CA ASN A 223 -10.60 -1.75 6.32
C ASN A 223 -10.12 -0.49 5.59
N HIS A 224 -9.48 -0.67 4.44
CA HIS A 224 -9.15 0.41 3.51
C HIS A 224 -9.56 0.06 2.08
N PHE A 225 -10.84 0.28 1.77
CA PHE A 225 -11.44 -0.09 0.48
C PHE A 225 -10.89 0.67 -0.72
N LYS A 226 -11.14 0.12 -1.92
CA LYS A 226 -10.67 0.68 -3.20
C LYS A 226 -10.99 2.18 -3.33
N SER A 227 -9.96 2.99 -3.57
CA SER A 227 -10.05 4.44 -3.79
C SER A 227 -10.97 4.82 -4.96
N LYS A 228 -11.51 6.04 -4.93
CA LYS A 228 -12.26 6.65 -6.05
C LYS A 228 -11.36 7.25 -7.13
N GLY A 229 -10.06 7.42 -6.86
CA GLY A 229 -9.14 8.17 -7.72
C GLY A 229 -8.63 7.42 -8.95
N PHE A 230 -8.66 6.07 -8.95
CA PHE A 230 -7.93 5.23 -9.90
C PHE A 230 -8.80 4.15 -10.54
N GLY A 231 -8.71 4.00 -11.86
CA GLY A 231 -9.55 3.08 -12.64
C GLY A 231 -10.92 3.67 -12.98
N SER A 232 -11.76 2.89 -13.66
CA SER A 232 -13.13 3.33 -13.98
C SER A 232 -14.00 3.38 -12.72
N GLN A 233 -14.96 4.32 -12.70
CA GLN A 233 -15.91 4.42 -11.59
C GLN A 233 -16.70 3.12 -11.41
N GLN A 234 -17.08 2.49 -12.52
CA GLN A 234 -17.81 1.23 -12.53
C GLN A 234 -17.01 0.10 -11.87
N SER A 235 -15.76 -0.13 -12.28
CA SER A 235 -14.94 -1.21 -11.71
C SER A 235 -14.58 -0.93 -10.24
N SER A 236 -14.32 0.33 -9.90
CA SER A 236 -14.06 0.75 -8.51
C SER A 236 -15.29 0.54 -7.61
N ASN A 237 -16.49 0.85 -8.11
CA ASN A 237 -17.74 0.60 -7.38
C ASN A 237 -18.00 -0.90 -7.20
N ALA A 238 -17.79 -1.70 -8.25
CA ALA A 238 -17.94 -3.15 -8.17
C ALA A 238 -16.97 -3.74 -7.13
N LYS A 239 -15.72 -3.30 -7.13
CA LYS A 239 -14.71 -3.73 -6.14
C LYS A 239 -15.10 -3.35 -4.72
N ARG A 240 -15.51 -2.10 -4.47
CA ARG A 240 -15.97 -1.66 -3.15
C ARG A 240 -17.18 -2.44 -2.68
N ARG A 241 -18.12 -2.79 -3.57
CA ARG A 241 -19.29 -3.61 -3.23
C ARG A 241 -18.87 -5.01 -2.82
N ALA A 242 -17.96 -5.65 -3.56
CA ALA A 242 -17.43 -6.97 -3.21
C ALA A 242 -16.73 -6.95 -1.84
N GLN A 243 -15.89 -5.94 -1.59
CA GLN A 243 -15.21 -5.73 -0.31
C GLN A 243 -16.23 -5.55 0.83
N ALA A 244 -17.17 -4.63 0.69
CA ALA A 244 -18.20 -4.37 1.71
C ALA A 244 -19.06 -5.60 1.99
N LYS A 245 -19.46 -6.34 0.96
CA LYS A 245 -20.20 -7.60 1.12
C LYS A 245 -19.39 -8.61 1.92
N ARG A 246 -18.11 -8.78 1.58
CA ARG A 246 -17.27 -9.76 2.26
C ARG A 246 -17.00 -9.41 3.72
N VAL A 247 -16.82 -8.11 4.03
CA VAL A 247 -16.71 -7.66 5.43
C VAL A 247 -17.94 -8.03 6.25
N ALA A 248 -19.15 -7.84 5.71
CA ALA A 248 -20.37 -8.25 6.39
C ALA A 248 -20.42 -9.77 6.62
N GLU A 249 -20.07 -10.57 5.60
CA GLU A 249 -19.99 -12.03 5.70
C GLU A 249 -18.89 -12.56 6.65
N ILE A 250 -17.86 -11.77 6.95
CA ILE A 250 -16.83 -12.13 7.96
C ILE A 250 -17.34 -11.83 9.36
N TYR A 251 -18.09 -10.76 9.52
CA TYR A 251 -18.63 -10.33 10.82
C TYR A 251 -19.82 -11.19 11.29
N ASP A 252 -20.69 -11.61 10.36
CA ASP A 252 -21.89 -12.42 10.62
C ASP A 252 -21.55 -13.90 10.91
#